data_AF-A0A5S9MKR6-F1
#
_entry.id   AF-A0A5S9MKR6-F1
#
_cell.length_a   1.000
_cell.length_b   1.000
_cell.length_c   1.000
_cell.angle_alpha   90.00
_cell.angle_beta   90.00
_cell.angle_gamma   90.00
#
_symmetry.space_group_name_H-M   'P 1'
#
loop_
_entity.id
_entity.type
_entity.pdbx_description
1 polymer ?
#
loop_
_entity_poly.entity_id
_entity_poly.type
_entity_poly.pdbx_seq_one_letter_code
_entity_poly.pdbx_strand_id
1 'polypeptide(L)' 'MTTTVTSAIAADMIPKHKRGEGLGYFVMSMNLAVVIGPFIALNQVGKIGFHSLFLLFSIIVTIGAAFYDAD' A
#
# COMPACT_ATOMS: atom_id res chain seq x y z
N MET A 1 -3.31 -10.93 -7.71
CA MET A 1 -4.77 -11.07 -7.52
C MET A 1 -5.31 -10.08 -6.48
N THR A 2 -4.55 -9.75 -5.43
CA THR A 2 -4.90 -8.76 -4.40
C THR A 2 -5.23 -7.37 -4.97
N THR A 3 -4.40 -6.83 -5.87
CA THR A 3 -4.61 -5.49 -6.46
C THR A 3 -5.94 -5.36 -7.22
N THR A 4 -6.35 -6.41 -7.93
CA THR A 4 -7.63 -6.47 -8.65
C THR A 4 -8.81 -6.46 -7.68
N VAL A 5 -8.76 -7.28 -6.63
CA VAL A 5 -9.82 -7.33 -5.60
C VAL A 5 -9.92 -6.00 -4.85
N THR A 6 -8.79 -5.40 -4.47
CA THR A 6 -8.76 -4.09 -3.80
C THR A 6 -9.34 -2.99 -4.69
N SER A 7 -9.03 -2.97 -6.00
CA SER A 7 -9.61 -1.99 -6.93
C SER A 7 -11.12 -2.16 -7.13
N ALA A 8 -11.62 -3.40 -7.08
CA ALA A 8 -13.05 -3.69 -7.18
C ALA A 8 -13.80 -3.22 -5.93
N ILE A 9 -13.28 -3.53 -4.74
CA ILE A 9 -13.83 -3.06 -3.46
C ILE A 9 -13.84 -1.53 -3.41
N ALA A 10 -12.74 -0.87 -3.82
CA ALA A 10 -12.68 0.58 -3.89
C ALA A 10 -13.74 1.15 -4.85
N ALA A 11 -13.94 0.53 -6.02
CA ALA A 11 -14.95 0.95 -6.98
C ALA A 11 -16.39 0.75 -6.46
N ASP A 12 -16.64 -0.27 -5.64
CA ASP A 12 -17.95 -0.53 -5.02
C ASP A 12 -18.28 0.44 -3.89
N MET A 13 -17.28 0.93 -3.16
CA MET A 13 -17.47 1.96 -2.13
C MET A 13 -17.76 3.36 -2.72
N ILE A 14 -17.35 3.64 -3.96
CA ILE A 14 -17.51 4.96 -4.59
C ILE A 14 -18.91 5.10 -5.23
N PRO A 15 -19.68 6.16 -4.91
CA PRO A 15 -20.99 6.42 -5.51
C PRO A 15 -20.95 6.50 -7.04
N LYS A 16 -21.92 5.88 -7.73
CA LYS A 16 -21.96 5.79 -9.20
C LYS A 16 -21.81 7.14 -9.94
N HIS A 17 -22.32 8.22 -9.36
CA HIS A 17 -22.26 9.57 -9.94
C HIS A 17 -20.88 10.26 -9.82
N LYS A 18 -19.95 9.72 -9.01
CA LYS A 18 -18.58 10.23 -8.82
C LYS A 18 -17.51 9.16 -9.02
N ARG A 19 -17.83 8.03 -9.65
CA ARG A 19 -16.86 6.92 -9.87
C ARG A 19 -15.63 7.36 -10.65
N GLY A 20 -15.79 8.26 -11.62
CA GLY A 20 -14.66 8.82 -12.38
C GLY A 20 -13.68 9.61 -11.50
N GLU A 21 -14.18 10.48 -10.62
CA GLU A 21 -13.35 11.27 -9.70
C GLU A 21 -12.78 10.40 -8.57
N GLY A 22 -13.61 9.57 -7.95
CA GLY A 22 -13.19 8.73 -6.82
C GLY A 22 -12.15 7.67 -7.20
N LEU A 23 -12.29 7.04 -8.37
CA LEU A 23 -11.29 6.09 -8.84
C LEU A 23 -10.01 6.82 -9.26
N GLY A 24 -10.13 8.03 -9.82
CA GLY A 24 -9.00 8.92 -10.06
C GLY A 24 -8.21 9.24 -8.79
N TYR A 25 -8.89 9.56 -7.68
CA TYR A 25 -8.24 9.76 -6.38
C TYR A 25 -7.56 8.49 -5.86
N PHE A 26 -8.21 7.33 -5.97
CA PHE A 26 -7.61 6.05 -5.56
C PHE A 26 -6.31 5.75 -6.33
N VAL A 27 -6.31 5.93 -7.65
CA VAL A 27 -5.13 5.72 -8.50
C VAL A 27 -4.03 6.75 -8.18
N MET A 28 -4.39 8.02 -7.96
CA MET A 28 -3.42 9.05 -7.58
C MET A 28 -2.75 8.72 -6.24
N SER A 29 -3.51 8.27 -5.25
CA SER A 29 -2.98 7.79 -3.97
C SER A 29 -2.07 6.57 -4.13
N MET A 30 -2.41 5.64 -5.01
CA MET A 30 -1.53 4.50 -5.34
C MET A 30 -0.21 4.96 -5.95
N ASN A 31 -0.25 5.87 -6.93
CA ASN A 31 0.96 6.41 -7.54
C ASN A 31 1.84 7.12 -6.52
N LEU A 32 1.24 7.88 -5.59
CA LEU A 32 1.97 8.48 -4.47
C LEU A 32 2.62 7.42 -3.58
N ALA A 33 1.90 6.37 -3.20
CA ALA A 33 2.44 5.31 -2.35
C ALA A 33 3.65 4.60 -3.01
N VAL A 34 3.58 4.35 -4.32
CA VAL A 34 4.66 3.70 -5.09
C VAL A 34 5.90 4.58 -5.20
N VAL A 35 5.77 5.92 -5.17
CA VAL A 35 6.91 6.85 -5.17
C VAL A 35 7.47 7.05 -3.76
N ILE A 36 6.60 7.23 -2.77
CA ILE A 36 6.98 7.53 -1.38
C ILE A 36 7.64 6.32 -0.72
N GLY A 37 7.16 5.10 -0.98
CA GLY A 37 7.70 3.87 -0.38
C GLY A 37 9.20 3.69 -0.64
N PRO A 38 9.66 3.62 -1.90
CA PRO A 38 11.07 3.57 -2.26
C PRO A 38 11.86 4.79 -1.80
N PHE A 39 11.27 5.99 -1.85
CA PHE A 39 11.94 7.20 -1.39
C PHE A 39 12.34 7.12 0.09
N ILE A 40 11.41 6.72 0.95
CA ILE A 40 11.67 6.52 2.38
C ILE A 40 12.65 5.37 2.58
N ALA A 41 12.42 4.23 1.91
CA ALA A 41 13.29 3.06 1.98
C ALA A 41 14.75 3.40 1.65
N LEU A 42 14.98 4.06 0.50
CA LEU A 42 16.31 4.47 0.04
C LEU A 42 16.95 5.53 0.94
N ASN A 43 16.16 6.47 1.48
CA ASN A 43 16.68 7.43 2.47
C ASN A 43 17.19 6.72 3.74
N GLN A 44 16.46 5.70 4.20
CA GLN A 44 16.83 4.94 5.39
C GLN A 44 18.02 3.98 5.16
N VAL A 45 18.15 3.39 3.96
CA VAL A 45 19.24 2.45 3.61
C VAL A 45 20.62 3.02 3.97
N GLY A 46 20.87 4.29 3.70
CA GLY A 46 22.16 4.94 3.99
C GLY A 46 22.49 5.06 5.49
N LYS A 47 21.49 4.97 6.38
CA LYS A 47 21.66 5.15 7.84
C LYS A 47 21.67 3.84 8.61
N ILE A 48 20.83 2.88 8.22
CA ILE A 48 20.57 1.64 8.98
C ILE A 48 20.90 0.36 8.21
N GLY A 49 21.32 0.47 6.94
CA GLY A 49 21.67 -0.66 6.08
C GLY A 49 20.45 -1.45 5.58
N PHE A 50 20.65 -2.23 4.51
CA PHE A 50 19.58 -3.02 3.88
C PHE A 50 18.99 -4.09 4.80
N HIS A 51 19.81 -4.70 5.67
CA HIS A 51 19.38 -5.80 6.55
C HIS A 51 18.30 -5.35 7.54
N SER A 52 18.51 -4.22 8.23
CA SER A 52 17.55 -3.66 9.19
C SER A 52 16.24 -3.23 8.51
N LEU A 53 16.33 -2.71 7.28
CA LEU A 53 15.14 -2.29 6.53
C LEU A 53 14.29 -3.49 6.08
N PHE A 54 14.93 -4.59 5.65
CA PHE A 54 14.23 -5.83 5.33
C PHE A 54 13.53 -6.43 6.55
N LEU A 55 14.18 -6.44 7.71
CA LEU A 55 13.57 -6.89 8.96
C LEU A 55 12.34 -6.05 9.33
N LEU A 56 12.44 -4.72 9.22
CA LEU A 56 11.33 -3.81 9.48
C LEU A 56 10.13 -4.13 8.59
N PHE A 57 10.34 -4.20 7.27
CA PHE A 57 9.25 -4.50 6.32
C PHE A 57 8.70 -5.91 6.51
N SER A 58 9.53 -6.89 6.82
CA SER A 58 9.09 -8.25 7.15
C SER A 58 8.16 -8.26 8.35
N ILE A 59 8.50 -7.56 9.44
CA ILE A 59 7.66 -7.48 10.65
C ILE A 59 6.31 -6.83 10.32
N ILE A 60 6.32 -5.73 9.56
CA ILE A 60 5.08 -5.04 9.15
C ILE A 60 4.17 -5.97 8.36
N VAL A 61 4.72 -6.73 7.41
CA VAL A 61 3.96 -7.71 6.61
C VAL A 61 3.45 -8.85 7.48
N THR A 62 4.27 -9.40 8.37
CA THR A 62 3.87 -10.48 9.28
C THR A 62 2.75 -10.04 10.21
N ILE A 63 2.81 -8.82 10.75
CA ILE A 63 1.72 -8.25 11.57
C ILE A 63 0.46 -8.13 10.74
N GLY A 64 0.53 -7.54 9.54
CA GLY A 64 -0.63 -7.39 8.65
C GLY A 64 -1.25 -8.74 8.27
N ALA A 65 -0.43 -9.75 8.01
CA ALA A 65 -0.90 -11.11 7.73
C ALA A 65 -1.55 -11.75 8.97
N ALA A 66 -0.97 -11.58 10.16
CA ALA A 66 -1.54 -12.10 11.40
C ALA A 66 -2.90 -11.48 11.74
N PHE A 67 -3.10 -10.19 11.44
CA PHE A 67 -4.42 -9.54 11.59
C PHE A 67 -5.43 -10.03 10.55
N TYR A 68 -4.99 -10.42 9.35
CA TYR A 68 -5.88 -10.98 8.32
C TYR A 68 -6.34 -12.41 8.64
N ASP A 69 -5.50 -13.23 9.26
CA ASP A 69 -5.84 -14.59 9.71
C ASP A 69 -6.68 -14.61 11.00
N ALA A 70 -6.77 -13.49 11.72
CA ALA A 70 -7.48 -13.38 13.00
C ALA A 70 -8.96 -12.97 12.89
N ASP A 71 -9.45 -12.70 11.67
CA ASP A 71 -10.84 -12.36 11.31
C ASP A 71 -11.40 -13.41 10.34
#